data_AF-A0A090QTP5-F1
#
_entry.id   AF-A0A090QTP5-F1
#
_cell.length_a   1.000
_cell.length_b   1.000
_cell.length_c   1.000
_cell.angle_alpha   90.00
_cell.angle_beta   90.00
_cell.angle_gamma   90.00
#
_symmetry.space_group_name_H-M   'P 1'
#
loop_
_entity.id
_entity.type
_entity.pdbx_description
1 polymer ?
#
loop_
_entity_poly.entity_id
_entity_poly.type
_entity_poly.pdbx_seq_one_letter_code
_entity_poly.pdbx_strand_id
1 'polypeptide(L)'
;MKLEVACDVDNPLCGPKGASHVFGPQKGATPEMVEQLDANLSHYADIIQAQLGSDVKNKPGAGAAGGLGAALMGLLNAELRPGIEIVMDAVDLSSIVADADLVITGEGRIDSQTIHGKTPIGVARTAKRFNVPVIGIAGCLSTDCHVVHEHGIDAVFSVVPRSVSLAEALRDAAENVELTARNVAAMLQITLR
;
A
#
# COMPACT_ATOMS: atom_id res chain seq x y z
N MET A 1 3.65 25.37 5.53
CA MET A 1 3.03 24.42 4.58
C MET A 1 3.29 23.02 5.11
N LYS A 2 2.28 22.16 5.21
CA LYS A 2 2.48 20.73 5.53
C LYS A 2 2.69 19.99 4.21
N LEU A 3 3.81 19.28 4.06
CA LEU A 3 4.10 18.47 2.89
C LEU A 3 4.12 16.99 3.31
N GLU A 4 3.19 16.22 2.78
CA GLU A 4 3.11 14.77 3.01
C GLU A 4 3.51 14.04 1.74
N VAL A 5 4.28 12.98 1.90
CA VAL A 5 4.85 12.23 0.79
C VAL A 5 4.50 10.76 0.98
N ALA A 6 3.81 10.19 0.00
CA ALA A 6 3.49 8.77 -0.02
C ALA A 6 4.77 7.93 -0.11
N CYS A 7 5.00 7.09 0.89
CA CYS A 7 6.18 6.24 1.00
C CYS A 7 5.80 4.89 1.61
N ASP A 8 5.77 3.85 0.77
CA ASP A 8 5.38 2.49 1.17
C ASP A 8 6.59 1.58 1.44
N VAL A 9 7.79 2.17 1.56
CA VAL A 9 9.03 1.46 1.90
C VAL A 9 9.67 2.06 3.15
N ASP A 10 10.32 1.22 3.94
CA ASP A 10 10.97 1.60 5.21
C ASP A 10 12.50 1.73 5.10
N ASN A 11 13.07 1.46 3.91
CA ASN A 11 14.50 1.47 3.68
C ASN A 11 15.16 2.78 4.13
N PRO A 12 16.23 2.72 4.97
CA PRO A 12 17.01 3.89 5.33
C PRO A 12 17.77 4.44 4.12
N LEU A 13 18.45 5.58 4.28
CA LEU A 13 19.19 6.17 3.17
C LEU A 13 20.37 5.29 2.73
N CYS A 14 21.14 4.79 3.70
CA CYS A 14 22.43 4.11 3.48
C CYS A 14 22.48 2.72 4.13
N GLY A 15 23.55 1.97 3.83
CA GLY A 15 23.87 0.67 4.42
C GLY A 15 23.22 -0.51 3.68
N PRO A 16 23.30 -1.74 4.23
CA PRO A 16 22.89 -2.95 3.51
C PRO A 16 21.42 -3.00 3.09
N LYS A 17 20.55 -2.26 3.81
CA LYS A 17 19.13 -2.08 3.48
C LYS A 17 18.83 -0.71 2.86
N GLY A 18 19.86 0.06 2.55
CA GLY A 18 19.78 1.42 2.04
C GLY A 18 19.41 1.51 0.57
N ALA A 19 19.28 2.74 0.07
CA ALA A 19 18.79 3.02 -1.26
C ALA A 19 19.65 2.37 -2.36
N SER A 20 20.97 2.50 -2.25
CA SER A 20 21.93 1.99 -3.22
C SER A 20 21.92 0.46 -3.28
N HIS A 21 21.99 -0.21 -2.13
CA HIS A 21 22.05 -1.67 -2.07
C HIS A 21 20.74 -2.34 -2.49
N VAL A 22 19.59 -1.79 -2.10
CA VAL A 22 18.29 -2.43 -2.35
C VAL A 22 17.73 -2.09 -3.73
N PHE A 23 17.82 -0.82 -4.14
CA PHE A 23 17.18 -0.35 -5.38
C PHE A 23 18.15 -0.02 -6.52
N GLY A 24 19.46 0.05 -6.26
CA GLY A 24 20.48 0.31 -7.27
C GLY A 24 20.58 -0.78 -8.34
N PRO A 25 20.67 -2.09 -7.98
CA PRO A 25 20.86 -3.17 -8.96
C PRO A 25 19.76 -3.23 -10.03
N GLN A 26 18.50 -3.08 -9.64
CA GLN A 26 17.37 -3.07 -10.59
C GLN A 26 17.34 -1.82 -11.51
N LYS A 27 18.14 -0.79 -11.19
CA LYS A 27 18.35 0.41 -12.01
C LYS A 27 19.66 0.34 -12.82
N GLY A 28 20.38 -0.78 -12.77
CA GLY A 28 21.61 -1.01 -13.53
C GLY A 28 22.91 -0.63 -12.81
N ALA A 29 22.89 -0.38 -11.50
CA ALA A 29 24.13 -0.14 -10.75
C ALA A 29 24.94 -1.44 -10.59
N THR A 30 26.23 -1.40 -10.94
CA THR A 30 27.16 -2.50 -10.65
C THR A 30 27.49 -2.55 -9.14
N PRO A 31 28.04 -3.66 -8.61
CA PRO A 31 28.45 -3.73 -7.21
C PRO A 31 29.37 -2.57 -6.78
N GLU A 32 30.30 -2.17 -7.64
CA GLU A 32 31.21 -1.04 -7.39
C GLU A 32 30.47 0.30 -7.37
N MET A 33 29.49 0.47 -8.27
CA MET A 33 28.62 1.66 -8.27
C MET A 33 27.77 1.72 -7.01
N VAL A 34 27.27 0.58 -6.52
CA VAL A 34 26.45 0.52 -5.30
C VAL A 34 27.23 1.05 -4.10
N GLU A 35 28.46 0.57 -3.88
CA GLU A 35 29.33 1.05 -2.79
C GLU A 35 29.62 2.54 -2.93
N GLN A 36 29.94 3.00 -4.14
CA GLN A 36 30.22 4.42 -4.40
C GLN A 36 28.99 5.31 -4.15
N LEU A 37 27.80 4.85 -4.57
CA LEU A 37 26.55 5.58 -4.36
C LEU A 37 26.16 5.61 -2.88
N ASP A 38 26.33 4.51 -2.14
CA ASP A 38 26.06 4.46 -0.69
C ASP A 38 26.97 5.44 0.07
N ALA A 39 28.27 5.46 -0.25
CA ALA A 39 29.21 6.43 0.32
C ALA A 39 28.81 7.88 0.00
N ASN A 40 28.39 8.16 -1.23
CA ASN A 40 27.93 9.49 -1.63
C ASN A 40 26.64 9.90 -0.92
N LEU A 41 25.68 8.98 -0.74
CA LEU A 41 24.46 9.23 0.01
C LEU A 41 24.73 9.43 1.51
N SER A 42 25.70 8.71 2.07
CA SER A 42 26.17 8.92 3.44
C SER A 42 26.72 10.34 3.60
N HIS A 43 27.59 10.76 2.69
CA HIS A 43 28.13 12.11 2.67
C HIS A 43 27.02 13.17 2.52
N TYR A 44 26.03 12.92 1.66
CA TYR A 44 24.87 13.79 1.49
C TYR A 44 24.06 13.95 2.78
N ALA A 45 23.77 12.86 3.50
CA ALA A 45 23.09 12.94 4.80
C ALA A 45 23.91 13.73 5.84
N ASP A 46 25.22 13.53 5.87
CA ASP A 46 26.10 14.26 6.79
C ASP A 46 26.08 15.78 6.48
N ILE A 47 25.98 16.17 5.19
CA ILE A 47 25.79 17.57 4.79
C ILE A 47 24.43 18.11 5.25
N ILE A 48 23.33 17.36 5.05
CA ILE A 48 21.99 17.78 5.52
C ILE A 48 22.03 18.02 7.03
N GLN A 49 22.62 17.10 7.80
CA GLN A 49 22.73 17.23 9.24
C GLN A 49 23.55 18.47 9.63
N ALA A 50 24.68 18.69 8.99
CA ALA A 50 25.56 19.81 9.31
C ALA A 50 24.96 21.18 8.96
N GLN A 51 24.25 21.28 7.83
CA GLN A 51 23.73 22.56 7.32
C GLN A 51 22.32 22.89 7.84
N LEU A 52 21.49 21.86 8.08
CA LEU A 52 20.07 22.02 8.41
C LEU A 52 19.70 21.43 9.77
N GLY A 53 20.61 20.73 10.44
CA GLY A 53 20.36 20.10 11.75
C GLY A 53 19.38 18.92 11.70
N SER A 54 19.08 18.38 10.50
CA SER A 54 18.10 17.30 10.32
C SER A 54 18.77 15.95 10.06
N ASP A 55 18.64 15.02 11.01
CA ASP A 55 19.22 13.69 10.87
C ASP A 55 18.23 12.82 10.10
N VAL A 56 18.59 12.49 8.86
CA VAL A 56 17.75 11.70 7.94
C VAL A 56 18.36 10.35 7.59
N LYS A 57 19.61 10.10 7.99
CA LYS A 57 20.40 8.96 7.48
C LYS A 57 19.74 7.61 7.74
N ASN A 58 19.21 7.46 8.96
CA ASN A 58 18.59 6.23 9.46
C ASN A 58 17.06 6.31 9.54
N LYS A 59 16.43 7.40 9.04
CA LYS A 59 14.98 7.52 9.09
C LYS A 59 14.32 6.50 8.17
N PRO A 60 13.25 5.82 8.61
CA PRO A 60 12.49 4.93 7.73
C PRO A 60 12.00 5.66 6.48
N GLY A 61 12.17 5.05 5.32
CA GLY A 61 11.78 5.64 4.02
C GLY A 61 12.74 6.70 3.49
N ALA A 62 13.81 7.06 4.20
CA ALA A 62 14.80 8.02 3.73
C ALA A 62 15.46 7.58 2.39
N GLY A 63 15.58 6.26 2.17
CA GLY A 63 16.10 5.70 0.93
C GLY A 63 15.11 5.66 -0.24
N ALA A 64 13.84 6.04 -0.02
CA ALA A 64 12.80 6.01 -1.04
C ALA A 64 13.21 6.82 -2.28
N ALA A 65 12.90 6.26 -3.44
CA ALA A 65 13.22 6.82 -4.76
C ALA A 65 14.71 7.21 -4.93
N GLY A 66 15.64 6.52 -4.28
CA GLY A 66 17.09 6.78 -4.42
C GLY A 66 17.61 7.91 -3.54
N GLY A 67 16.99 8.13 -2.38
CA GLY A 67 17.36 9.18 -1.43
C GLY A 67 16.55 10.47 -1.54
N LEU A 68 15.54 10.51 -2.43
CA LEU A 68 14.59 11.61 -2.48
C LEU A 68 13.80 11.73 -1.17
N GLY A 69 13.49 10.61 -0.50
CA GLY A 69 12.87 10.62 0.83
C GLY A 69 13.67 11.44 1.85
N ALA A 70 14.99 11.19 1.93
CA ALA A 70 15.91 11.96 2.77
C ALA A 70 15.94 13.45 2.40
N ALA A 71 15.92 13.77 1.10
CA ALA A 71 15.89 15.15 0.64
C ALA A 71 14.61 15.87 1.07
N LEU A 72 13.44 15.24 0.88
CA LEU A 72 12.14 15.81 1.25
C LEU A 72 12.02 16.00 2.77
N MET A 73 12.47 15.01 3.55
CA MET A 73 12.52 15.11 5.01
C MET A 73 13.49 16.18 5.50
N GLY A 74 14.71 16.22 4.94
CA GLY A 74 15.80 17.07 5.42
C GLY A 74 15.64 18.53 5.01
N LEU A 75 15.27 18.77 3.74
CA LEU A 75 15.24 20.11 3.16
C LEU A 75 13.86 20.76 3.22
N LEU A 76 12.79 19.98 3.07
CA LEU A 76 11.41 20.50 3.02
C LEU A 76 10.63 20.21 4.30
N ASN A 77 11.25 19.53 5.28
CA ASN A 77 10.59 19.07 6.50
C ASN A 77 9.31 18.27 6.20
N ALA A 78 9.34 17.45 5.14
CA ALA A 78 8.22 16.64 4.71
C ALA A 78 8.03 15.43 5.63
N GLU A 79 6.77 15.01 5.79
CA GLU A 79 6.39 13.80 6.51
C GLU A 79 6.20 12.67 5.51
N LEU A 80 7.00 11.60 5.63
CA LEU A 80 6.75 10.37 4.87
C LEU A 80 5.66 9.58 5.59
N ARG A 81 4.58 9.25 4.88
CA ARG A 81 3.46 8.45 5.40
C ARG A 81 3.10 7.36 4.39
N PRO A 82 2.52 6.23 4.83
CA PRO A 82 1.98 5.23 3.91
C PRO A 82 1.00 5.87 2.93
N GLY A 83 1.11 5.54 1.64
CA GLY A 83 0.32 6.19 0.60
C GLY A 83 -1.19 6.02 0.81
N ILE A 84 -1.60 4.86 1.30
CA ILE A 84 -3.01 4.57 1.61
C ILE A 84 -3.57 5.52 2.67
N GLU A 85 -2.80 5.87 3.71
CA GLU A 85 -3.28 6.78 4.75
C GLU A 85 -3.49 8.19 4.21
N ILE A 86 -2.55 8.69 3.39
CA ILE A 86 -2.67 10.00 2.74
C ILE A 86 -3.94 10.04 1.88
N VAL A 87 -4.19 9.00 1.08
CA VAL A 87 -5.37 8.94 0.22
C VAL A 87 -6.66 8.87 1.06
N MET A 88 -6.69 8.04 2.10
CA MET A 88 -7.86 7.91 2.98
C MET A 88 -8.19 9.23 3.69
N ASP A 89 -7.19 9.96 4.16
CA ASP A 89 -7.37 11.28 4.77
C ASP A 89 -7.86 12.30 3.73
N ALA A 90 -7.28 12.29 2.52
CA ALA A 90 -7.62 13.23 1.46
C ALA A 90 -9.06 13.07 0.93
N VAL A 91 -9.60 11.86 0.95
CA VAL A 91 -10.99 11.57 0.56
C VAL A 91 -11.96 11.52 1.75
N ASP A 92 -11.47 11.84 2.95
CA ASP A 92 -12.22 11.79 4.22
C ASP A 92 -12.97 10.46 4.42
N LEU A 93 -12.28 9.34 4.14
CA LEU A 93 -12.89 8.00 4.17
C LEU A 93 -13.51 7.69 5.52
N SER A 94 -12.88 8.13 6.62
CA SER A 94 -13.36 7.83 7.97
C SER A 94 -14.73 8.42 8.26
N SER A 95 -15.06 9.61 7.73
CA SER A 95 -16.37 10.22 7.96
C SER A 95 -17.45 9.51 7.14
N ILE A 96 -17.15 9.16 5.89
CA ILE A 96 -18.04 8.43 4.98
C ILE A 96 -18.39 7.06 5.57
N VAL A 97 -17.39 6.35 6.09
CA VAL A 97 -17.58 4.99 6.62
C VAL A 97 -18.32 4.98 7.96
N ALA A 98 -18.28 6.07 8.73
CA ALA A 98 -18.94 6.13 10.03
C ALA A 98 -20.48 5.99 9.96
N ASP A 99 -21.09 6.35 8.82
CA ASP A 99 -22.54 6.28 8.58
C ASP A 99 -22.92 5.12 7.64
N ALA A 100 -21.97 4.23 7.30
CA ALA A 100 -22.20 3.15 6.36
C ALA A 100 -22.71 1.87 7.07
N ASP A 101 -23.69 1.20 6.47
CA ASP A 101 -24.14 -0.14 6.92
C ASP A 101 -23.20 -1.27 6.45
N LEU A 102 -22.47 -1.04 5.35
CA LEU A 102 -21.59 -2.01 4.70
C LEU A 102 -20.51 -1.29 3.90
N VAL A 103 -19.28 -1.81 3.94
CA VAL A 103 -18.18 -1.37 3.08
C VAL A 103 -17.82 -2.46 2.08
N ILE A 104 -17.69 -2.08 0.81
CA ILE A 104 -17.15 -2.94 -0.24
C ILE A 104 -15.80 -2.36 -0.65
N THR A 105 -14.78 -3.21 -0.71
CA THR A 105 -13.43 -2.85 -1.17
C THR A 105 -12.90 -3.93 -2.12
N GLY A 106 -11.73 -3.71 -2.71
CA GLY A 106 -11.17 -4.66 -3.67
C GLY A 106 -9.81 -4.28 -4.20
N GLU A 107 -9.15 -5.25 -4.82
CA GLU A 107 -7.92 -5.08 -5.59
C GLU A 107 -7.75 -6.21 -6.62
N GLY A 108 -6.70 -6.16 -7.45
CA GLY A 108 -6.47 -7.17 -8.48
C GLY A 108 -6.22 -8.58 -7.93
N ARG A 109 -5.56 -8.68 -6.77
CA ARG A 109 -5.30 -9.95 -6.07
C ARG A 109 -5.31 -9.73 -4.57
N ILE A 110 -6.10 -10.50 -3.85
CA ILE A 110 -6.03 -10.57 -2.39
C ILE A 110 -5.17 -11.77 -1.95
N ASP A 111 -4.13 -11.49 -1.19
CA ASP A 111 -3.14 -12.45 -0.68
C ASP A 111 -2.47 -11.94 0.62
N SER A 112 -1.44 -12.63 1.12
CA SER A 112 -0.68 -12.16 2.29
C SER A 112 0.04 -10.83 2.10
N GLN A 113 0.20 -10.31 0.88
CA GLN A 113 0.76 -8.97 0.68
C GLN A 113 -0.29 -7.87 0.91
N THR A 114 -1.57 -8.20 0.78
CA THR A 114 -2.68 -7.26 1.01
C THR A 114 -2.62 -6.62 2.39
N ILE A 115 -2.25 -7.39 3.43
CA ILE A 115 -2.19 -6.94 4.83
C ILE A 115 -1.07 -5.93 5.10
N HIS A 116 -0.10 -5.81 4.18
CA HIS A 116 1.08 -4.95 4.31
C HIS A 116 0.82 -3.52 3.79
N GLY A 117 -0.37 -2.98 4.06
CA GLY A 117 -0.69 -1.57 3.76
C GLY A 117 -1.30 -1.33 2.40
N LYS A 118 -1.84 -2.36 1.71
CA LYS A 118 -2.62 -2.16 0.49
C LYS A 118 -4.02 -1.60 0.80
N THR A 119 -4.68 -1.09 -0.25
CA THR A 119 -5.99 -0.44 -0.20
C THR A 119 -7.05 -1.22 0.58
N PRO A 120 -7.28 -2.53 0.34
CA PRO A 120 -8.37 -3.24 1.02
C PRO A 120 -8.25 -3.22 2.55
N ILE A 121 -7.02 -3.24 3.07
CA ILE A 121 -6.76 -3.35 4.51
C ILE A 121 -6.80 -1.98 5.18
N GLY A 122 -6.37 -0.91 4.50
CA GLY A 122 -6.61 0.45 4.97
C GLY A 122 -8.11 0.74 5.12
N VAL A 123 -8.89 0.39 4.10
CA VAL A 123 -10.35 0.53 4.10
C VAL A 123 -10.99 -0.32 5.21
N ALA A 124 -10.60 -1.58 5.32
CA ALA A 124 -11.13 -2.50 6.33
C ALA A 124 -10.85 -2.03 7.76
N ARG A 125 -9.60 -1.63 8.05
CA ARG A 125 -9.24 -1.09 9.37
C ARG A 125 -10.04 0.17 9.72
N THR A 126 -10.27 1.05 8.74
CA THR A 126 -11.11 2.24 8.92
C THR A 126 -12.54 1.85 9.26
N ALA A 127 -13.14 0.91 8.53
CA ALA A 127 -14.49 0.40 8.80
C ALA A 127 -14.64 -0.26 10.17
N LYS A 128 -13.63 -1.03 10.60
CA LYS A 128 -13.67 -1.70 11.90
C LYS A 128 -13.61 -0.76 13.09
N ARG A 129 -13.12 0.47 12.95
CA ARG A 129 -13.25 1.49 14.00
C ARG A 129 -14.70 1.85 14.32
N PHE A 130 -15.61 1.63 13.37
CA PHE A 130 -17.04 1.89 13.49
C PHE A 130 -17.88 0.61 13.54
N ASN A 131 -17.24 -0.56 13.67
CA ASN A 131 -17.88 -1.88 13.63
C ASN A 131 -18.70 -2.16 12.35
N VAL A 132 -18.33 -1.54 11.23
CA VAL A 132 -19.01 -1.76 9.94
C VAL A 132 -18.48 -3.04 9.28
N PRO A 133 -19.36 -3.90 8.72
CA PRO A 133 -18.94 -5.08 7.96
C PRO A 133 -18.26 -4.69 6.64
N VAL A 134 -17.31 -5.51 6.21
CA VAL A 134 -16.44 -5.27 5.06
C VAL A 134 -16.40 -6.50 4.17
N ILE A 135 -16.70 -6.31 2.89
CA ILE A 135 -16.60 -7.36 1.86
C ILE A 135 -15.52 -6.96 0.84
N GLY A 136 -14.56 -7.85 0.61
CA GLY A 136 -13.56 -7.72 -0.45
C GLY A 136 -14.02 -8.41 -1.74
N ILE A 137 -13.94 -7.70 -2.87
CA ILE A 137 -14.15 -8.24 -4.21
C ILE A 137 -12.84 -8.10 -4.98
N ALA A 138 -12.22 -9.20 -5.37
CA ALA A 138 -10.89 -9.22 -5.96
C ALA A 138 -10.84 -9.89 -7.33
N GLY A 139 -9.89 -9.45 -8.16
CA GLY A 139 -9.60 -10.11 -9.45
C GLY A 139 -9.36 -11.61 -9.29
N CYS A 140 -8.48 -11.97 -8.35
CA CYS A 140 -8.28 -13.34 -7.91
C CYS A 140 -7.91 -13.41 -6.42
N LEU A 141 -8.02 -14.62 -5.86
CA LEU A 141 -7.63 -14.92 -4.48
C LEU A 141 -6.47 -15.93 -4.49
N SER A 142 -5.47 -15.71 -3.65
CA SER A 142 -4.44 -16.71 -3.37
C SER A 142 -4.90 -17.70 -2.29
N THR A 143 -4.21 -18.83 -2.16
CA THR A 143 -4.53 -19.88 -1.15
C THR A 143 -4.42 -19.37 0.30
N ASP A 144 -3.60 -18.36 0.51
CA ASP A 144 -3.35 -17.69 1.79
C ASP A 144 -4.27 -16.48 2.03
N CYS A 145 -5.25 -16.21 1.16
CA CYS A 145 -6.11 -15.02 1.28
C CYS A 145 -6.84 -14.91 2.61
N HIS A 146 -7.09 -16.03 3.32
CA HIS A 146 -7.77 -16.06 4.61
C HIS A 146 -7.14 -15.15 5.68
N VAL A 147 -5.85 -14.81 5.55
CA VAL A 147 -5.16 -13.91 6.48
C VAL A 147 -5.83 -12.53 6.58
N VAL A 148 -6.53 -12.06 5.53
CA VAL A 148 -7.19 -10.75 5.58
C VAL A 148 -8.36 -10.70 6.57
N HIS A 149 -8.92 -11.85 6.95
CA HIS A 149 -9.99 -11.91 7.93
C HIS A 149 -9.55 -11.45 9.31
N GLU A 150 -8.31 -11.78 9.70
CA GLU A 150 -7.70 -11.30 10.95
C GLU A 150 -7.42 -9.79 10.94
N HIS A 151 -7.50 -9.15 9.76
CA HIS A 151 -7.26 -7.74 9.56
C HIS A 151 -8.51 -6.94 9.17
N GLY A 152 -9.70 -7.52 9.37
CA GLY A 152 -10.97 -6.80 9.34
C GLY A 152 -11.77 -6.93 8.05
N ILE A 153 -11.39 -7.78 7.10
CA ILE A 153 -12.27 -8.10 5.96
C ILE A 153 -13.14 -9.31 6.35
N ASP A 154 -14.47 -9.19 6.37
CA ASP A 154 -15.35 -10.26 6.85
C ASP A 154 -15.61 -11.35 5.81
N ALA A 155 -15.60 -10.99 4.52
CA ALA A 155 -15.76 -11.93 3.42
C ALA A 155 -14.95 -11.50 2.20
N VAL A 156 -14.48 -12.46 1.41
CA VAL A 156 -13.75 -12.21 0.15
C VAL A 156 -14.32 -13.03 -1.00
N PHE A 157 -14.39 -12.43 -2.18
CA PHE A 157 -14.87 -13.06 -3.41
C PHE A 157 -13.90 -12.83 -4.56
N SER A 158 -13.63 -13.89 -5.33
CA SER A 158 -12.93 -13.79 -6.62
C SER A 158 -13.94 -13.50 -7.72
N VAL A 159 -13.63 -12.58 -8.63
CA VAL A 159 -14.53 -12.22 -9.74
C VAL A 159 -14.39 -13.14 -10.95
N VAL A 160 -13.24 -13.80 -11.12
CA VAL A 160 -13.02 -14.72 -12.25
C VAL A 160 -13.95 -15.94 -12.12
N PRO A 161 -14.93 -16.13 -13.03
CA PRO A 161 -16.02 -17.10 -12.82
C PRO A 161 -15.67 -18.52 -13.26
N ARG A 162 -14.63 -18.67 -14.10
CA ARG A 162 -14.20 -19.94 -14.69
C ARG A 162 -12.73 -19.85 -15.08
N SER A 163 -12.14 -20.99 -15.46
CA SER A 163 -10.80 -20.99 -16.05
C SER A 163 -10.80 -20.21 -17.37
N VAL A 164 -9.99 -19.16 -17.44
CA VAL A 164 -9.81 -18.26 -18.60
C VAL A 164 -8.36 -17.83 -18.69
N SER A 165 -7.95 -17.34 -19.86
CA SER A 165 -6.67 -16.65 -19.98
C SER A 165 -6.66 -15.32 -19.21
N LEU A 166 -5.47 -14.82 -18.85
CA LEU A 166 -5.34 -13.50 -18.21
C LEU A 166 -5.89 -12.38 -19.09
N ALA A 167 -5.71 -12.48 -20.42
CA ALA A 167 -6.21 -11.48 -21.36
C ALA A 167 -7.74 -11.43 -21.39
N GLU A 168 -8.42 -12.58 -21.31
CA GLU A 168 -9.88 -12.65 -21.20
C GLU A 168 -10.34 -12.13 -19.83
N ALA A 169 -9.69 -12.55 -18.73
CA ALA A 169 -10.03 -12.07 -17.39
C ALA A 169 -9.97 -10.53 -17.26
N LEU A 170 -8.95 -9.90 -17.86
CA LEU A 170 -8.81 -8.44 -17.88
C LEU A 170 -9.82 -7.77 -18.81
N ARG A 171 -10.12 -8.37 -19.97
CA ARG A 171 -11.10 -7.85 -20.92
C ARG A 171 -12.51 -7.83 -20.32
N ASP A 172 -12.87 -8.90 -19.63
CA ASP A 172 -14.21 -9.11 -19.08
C ASP A 172 -14.32 -8.66 -17.61
N ALA A 173 -13.29 -7.97 -17.09
CA ALA A 173 -13.17 -7.64 -15.67
C ALA A 173 -14.37 -6.85 -15.12
N ALA A 174 -14.89 -5.88 -15.89
CA ALA A 174 -16.02 -5.06 -15.48
C ALA A 174 -17.30 -5.90 -15.30
N GLU A 175 -17.63 -6.75 -16.27
CA GLU A 175 -18.80 -7.63 -16.22
C GLU A 175 -18.67 -8.64 -15.07
N ASN A 176 -17.46 -9.18 -14.86
CA ASN A 176 -17.19 -10.12 -13.79
C ASN A 176 -17.34 -9.49 -12.39
N VAL A 177 -16.85 -8.25 -12.22
CA VAL A 177 -17.04 -7.49 -10.98
C VAL A 177 -18.53 -7.22 -10.74
N GLU A 178 -19.27 -6.78 -11.75
CA GLU A 178 -20.71 -6.53 -11.65
C GLU A 178 -21.49 -7.78 -11.26
N LEU A 179 -21.26 -8.90 -11.95
CA LEU A 179 -21.90 -10.18 -11.67
C LEU A 179 -21.63 -10.66 -10.23
N THR A 180 -20.38 -10.50 -9.78
CA THR A 180 -19.97 -10.88 -8.42
C THR A 180 -20.66 -10.01 -7.39
N ALA A 181 -20.62 -8.68 -7.56
CA ALA A 181 -21.27 -7.72 -6.68
C ALA A 181 -22.78 -7.96 -6.58
N ARG A 182 -23.45 -8.23 -7.73
CA ARG A 182 -24.87 -8.59 -7.77
C ARG A 182 -25.16 -9.85 -6.95
N ASN A 183 -24.32 -10.88 -7.04
CA ASN A 183 -24.51 -12.12 -6.29
C ASN A 183 -24.24 -11.94 -4.78
N VAL A 184 -23.25 -11.13 -4.41
CA VAL A 184 -23.01 -10.73 -3.01
C VAL A 184 -24.25 -10.01 -2.45
N ALA A 185 -24.78 -9.03 -3.17
CA ALA A 185 -26.00 -8.31 -2.76
C ALA A 185 -27.22 -9.25 -2.65
N ALA A 186 -27.39 -10.17 -3.60
CA ALA A 186 -28.45 -11.17 -3.54
C ALA A 186 -28.32 -12.09 -2.31
N MET A 187 -27.08 -12.48 -1.94
CA MET A 187 -26.81 -13.27 -0.74
C MET A 187 -27.21 -12.52 0.54
N LEU A 188 -26.89 -11.23 0.63
CA LEU A 188 -27.25 -10.38 1.78
C LEU A 188 -28.77 -10.23 1.97
N GLN A 189 -29.57 -10.40 0.91
CA GLN A 189 -31.03 -10.39 1.00
C GLN A 189 -31.65 -11.71 1.47
N ILE A 190 -30.86 -12.78 1.57
CA ILE A 190 -31.36 -14.08 2.00
C ILE A 190 -31.72 -14.01 3.49
N THR A 191 -32.97 -14.33 3.81
CA THR A 191 -33.42 -14.56 5.19
C THR A 191 -33.36 -16.05 5.49
N LEU A 192 -32.46 -16.45 6.39
CA LEU A 192 -32.43 -17.82 6.92
C LEU A 192 -33.60 -18.02 7.88
N ARG A 193 -34.26 -19.18 7.79
CA ARG A 193 -35.39 -19.57 8.65
C ARG A 193 -34.90 -20.33 9.87
#